data_AF-A0A4U1JF71-F1
#
_entry.id   AF-A0A4U1JF71-F1
#
_cell.length_a   1.000
_cell.length_b   1.000
_cell.length_c   1.000
_cell.angle_alpha   90.00
_cell.angle_beta   90.00
_cell.angle_gamma   90.00
#
_symmetry.space_group_name_H-M   'P 1'
#
loop_
_entity.id
_entity.type
_entity.pdbx_description
1 polymer ?
#
loop_
_entity_poly.entity_id
_entity_poly.type
_entity_poly.pdbx_seq_one_letter_code
_entity_poly.pdbx_strand_id
1 'polypeptide(L)'
;MPERKDFGDALVKAALAPIQAANARFGEGAIGDGIAALSKDELLAGLRQGIQKAAAVFKFRTVDVEALLPWDALLPALDRLEAAQIAALRVVQQHAAATGSPLSGPVRGSAPDTRKHTGASALFKVAKRFAADTRICSPLEGLATEVSGWETLVSQCGDRLESSPLHARYARRKILVRVALVVVVLGVFSVGGRSVYKKKLIDDARARVDVALRAEDPCATERLAPGDIALATPEQVTAEKSRLEACVSGRARAKYVAACETLAKNFDAGKLSPDDLAIAKQAAPRLERAQKRELGVDDLLATPKDMPCQDSPSKDRFFGAYATAAAASSKVWAEATRVSDDLRDALRGKDHATKPYRDELTRRAEPAAAKAIVTGKPEDMELGQKLCDFAASFGIERGKKCTGLAAVLAKKR
;
A
#
# COMPACT_ATOMS: atom_id res chain seq x y z
N MET A 1 20.50 -30.33 -22.71
CA MET A 1 19.53 -31.25 -22.07
C MET A 1 20.31 -32.11 -21.09
N PRO A 2 19.91 -32.22 -19.83
CA PRO A 2 20.61 -33.10 -18.89
C PRO A 2 20.52 -34.54 -19.43
N GLU A 3 21.67 -35.18 -19.65
CA GLU A 3 21.75 -36.61 -19.96
C GLU A 3 20.84 -37.34 -18.98
N ARG A 4 19.81 -38.01 -19.51
CA ARG A 4 19.04 -38.96 -18.71
C ARG A 4 20.06 -40.00 -18.25
N LYS A 5 20.39 -39.97 -16.97
CA LYS A 5 21.09 -41.08 -16.33
C LYS A 5 20.07 -42.21 -16.28
N ASP A 6 20.11 -43.08 -17.26
CA ASP A 6 19.26 -44.26 -17.27
C ASP A 6 19.81 -45.26 -16.24
N PHE A 7 18.91 -45.97 -15.56
CA PHE A 7 19.25 -46.77 -14.39
C PHE A 7 20.18 -47.93 -14.73
N GLY A 8 20.02 -48.49 -15.92
CA GLY A 8 20.87 -49.55 -16.46
C GLY A 8 22.26 -49.03 -16.83
N ASP A 9 22.34 -47.86 -17.46
CA ASP A 9 23.61 -47.25 -17.88
C ASP A 9 24.64 -47.11 -16.74
N ALA A 10 24.18 -46.74 -15.54
CA ALA A 10 25.07 -46.59 -14.38
C ALA A 10 25.70 -47.93 -13.97
N LEU A 11 24.95 -49.04 -14.07
CA LEU A 11 25.45 -50.40 -13.83
C LEU A 11 26.43 -50.76 -14.95
N VAL A 12 25.99 -50.70 -16.20
CA VAL A 12 26.76 -51.17 -17.38
C VAL A 12 28.11 -50.46 -17.47
N LYS A 13 28.12 -49.13 -17.31
CA LYS A 13 29.37 -48.34 -17.39
C LYS A 13 30.39 -48.75 -16.34
N ALA A 14 29.96 -49.04 -15.11
CA ALA A 14 30.85 -49.43 -14.04
C ALA A 14 31.26 -50.91 -14.12
N ALA A 15 30.33 -51.79 -14.51
CA ALA A 15 30.58 -53.22 -14.69
C ALA A 15 31.56 -53.50 -15.84
N LEU A 16 31.55 -52.69 -16.90
CA LEU A 16 32.47 -52.81 -18.03
C LEU A 16 33.76 -52.00 -17.88
N ALA A 17 33.96 -51.29 -16.76
CA ALA A 17 35.17 -50.49 -16.54
C ALA A 17 36.47 -51.33 -16.57
N PRO A 18 36.54 -52.55 -16.01
CA PRO A 18 37.74 -53.39 -16.13
C PRO A 18 38.07 -53.77 -17.58
N ILE A 19 37.04 -54.02 -18.41
CA ILE A 19 37.20 -54.32 -19.84
C ILE A 19 37.71 -53.09 -20.60
N GLN A 20 37.22 -51.90 -20.26
CA GLN A 20 37.71 -50.65 -20.83
C GLN A 20 39.18 -50.40 -20.45
N ALA A 21 39.57 -50.69 -19.21
CA ALA A 21 40.95 -50.63 -18.75
C ALA A 21 41.84 -51.65 -19.49
N ALA A 22 41.35 -52.88 -19.69
CA ALA A 22 42.02 -53.90 -20.49
C ALA A 22 42.24 -53.44 -21.94
N ASN A 23 41.21 -52.84 -22.55
CA ASN A 23 41.27 -52.31 -23.91
C ASN A 23 42.34 -51.20 -24.05
N ALA A 24 42.44 -50.30 -23.07
CA ALA A 24 43.51 -49.30 -23.05
C ALA A 24 44.90 -49.96 -23.07
N ARG A 25 45.11 -50.98 -22.24
CA ARG A 25 46.37 -51.76 -22.19
C ARG A 25 46.66 -52.50 -23.51
N PHE A 26 45.64 -53.02 -24.19
CA PHE A 26 45.80 -53.61 -25.52
C PHE A 26 46.25 -52.57 -26.55
N GLY A 27 45.75 -51.34 -26.47
CA GLY A 27 46.17 -50.21 -27.30
C GLY A 27 47.66 -49.87 -27.12
N GLU A 28 48.13 -49.92 -25.88
CA GLU A 28 49.52 -49.65 -25.48
C GLU A 28 50.49 -50.81 -25.81
N GLY A 29 49.97 -51.97 -26.21
CA GLY A 29 50.76 -53.17 -26.48
C GLY A 29 51.12 -53.98 -25.24
N ALA A 30 50.56 -53.65 -24.07
CA ALA A 30 50.71 -54.42 -22.83
C ALA A 30 49.71 -55.60 -22.80
N ILE A 31 49.86 -56.54 -23.74
CA ILE A 31 48.88 -57.63 -23.96
C ILE A 31 48.69 -58.50 -22.70
N GLY A 32 49.79 -58.86 -22.03
CA GLY A 32 49.73 -59.67 -20.80
C GLY A 32 48.96 -58.97 -19.68
N ASP A 33 49.24 -57.70 -19.43
CA ASP A 33 48.58 -56.89 -18.39
C ASP A 33 47.11 -56.61 -18.73
N GLY A 34 46.80 -56.47 -20.03
CA GLY A 34 45.43 -56.34 -20.51
C GLY A 34 44.63 -57.64 -20.30
N ILE A 35 45.22 -58.81 -20.58
CA ILE A 35 44.56 -60.11 -20.32
C ILE A 35 44.42 -60.31 -18.80
N ALA A 36 45.44 -59.99 -18.01
CA ALA A 36 45.38 -60.11 -16.55
C ALA A 36 44.28 -59.24 -15.92
N ALA A 37 44.00 -58.06 -16.50
CA ALA A 37 42.91 -57.17 -16.09
C ALA A 37 41.51 -57.78 -16.23
N LEU A 38 41.36 -58.79 -17.10
CA LEU A 38 40.11 -59.49 -17.37
C LEU A 38 39.91 -60.66 -16.39
N SER A 39 40.46 -60.57 -15.18
CA SER A 39 40.27 -61.60 -14.16
C SER A 39 38.84 -61.60 -13.64
N LYS A 40 38.41 -62.77 -13.17
CA LYS A 40 37.11 -62.94 -12.52
C LYS A 40 36.91 -61.96 -11.36
N ASP A 41 37.93 -61.77 -10.54
CA ASP A 41 37.86 -60.86 -9.39
C ASP A 41 37.66 -59.40 -9.80
N GLU A 42 38.39 -58.93 -10.82
CA GLU A 42 38.26 -57.57 -11.33
C GLU A 42 36.90 -57.32 -11.98
N LEU A 43 36.41 -58.27 -12.79
CA LEU A 43 35.09 -58.18 -13.43
C LEU A 43 33.96 -58.23 -12.40
N LEU A 44 34.05 -59.10 -11.39
CA LEU A 44 33.08 -59.18 -10.31
C LEU A 44 33.11 -57.93 -9.43
N ALA A 45 34.29 -57.38 -9.14
CA ALA A 45 34.44 -56.12 -8.42
C ALA A 45 33.82 -54.95 -9.22
N GLY A 46 34.06 -54.88 -10.52
CA GLY A 46 33.43 -53.91 -11.43
C GLY A 46 31.90 -54.01 -11.40
N LEU A 47 31.36 -55.23 -11.49
CA LEU A 47 29.92 -55.47 -11.41
C LEU A 47 29.34 -55.00 -10.06
N ARG A 48 29.95 -55.40 -8.94
CA ARG A 48 29.54 -54.97 -7.59
C ARG A 48 29.59 -53.45 -7.44
N GLN A 49 30.62 -52.79 -7.98
CA GLN A 49 30.70 -51.33 -7.98
C GLN A 49 29.56 -50.70 -8.79
N GLY A 50 29.19 -51.30 -9.92
CA GLY A 50 28.06 -50.83 -10.73
C GLY A 50 26.72 -50.94 -10.01
N ILE A 51 26.51 -52.04 -9.28
CA ILE A 51 25.32 -52.23 -8.43
C ILE A 51 25.25 -51.14 -7.36
N GLN A 52 26.35 -50.89 -6.66
CA GLN A 52 26.41 -49.84 -5.63
C GLN A 52 26.15 -48.45 -6.21
N LYS A 53 26.75 -48.13 -7.37
CA LYS A 53 26.53 -46.84 -8.05
C LYS A 53 25.07 -46.68 -8.49
N ALA A 54 24.48 -47.71 -9.11
CA ALA A 54 23.08 -47.70 -9.52
C ALA A 54 22.16 -47.53 -8.29
N ALA A 55 22.41 -48.26 -7.20
CA ALA A 55 21.67 -48.12 -5.95
C ALA A 55 21.78 -46.70 -5.38
N ALA A 56 22.99 -46.12 -5.32
CA ALA A 56 23.22 -44.78 -4.79
C ALA A 56 22.54 -43.67 -5.61
N VAL A 57 22.63 -43.72 -6.94
CA VAL A 57 22.04 -42.71 -7.83
C VAL A 57 20.52 -42.65 -7.68
N PHE A 58 19.88 -43.80 -7.51
CA PHE A 58 18.41 -43.90 -7.43
C PHE A 58 17.88 -44.06 -6.01
N LYS A 59 18.75 -44.01 -5.00
CA LYS A 59 18.44 -44.17 -3.57
C LYS A 59 17.73 -45.49 -3.25
N PHE A 60 18.15 -46.57 -3.90
CA PHE A 60 17.73 -47.94 -3.57
C PHE A 60 18.75 -48.60 -2.62
N ARG A 61 18.37 -49.70 -1.98
CA ARG A 61 19.33 -50.53 -1.24
C ARG A 61 20.07 -51.41 -2.25
N THR A 62 21.36 -51.62 -2.04
CA THR A 62 22.21 -52.45 -2.91
C THR A 62 21.60 -53.85 -3.11
N VAL A 63 21.09 -54.46 -2.04
CA VAL A 63 20.44 -55.78 -2.06
C VAL A 63 19.24 -55.85 -3.01
N ASP A 64 18.47 -54.76 -3.14
CA ASP A 64 17.30 -54.73 -4.03
C ASP A 64 17.73 -54.70 -5.51
N VAL A 65 18.90 -54.11 -5.82
CA VAL A 65 19.49 -54.10 -7.16
C VAL A 65 20.13 -55.45 -7.47
N GLU A 66 20.84 -56.04 -6.50
CA GLU A 66 21.46 -57.37 -6.61
C GLU A 66 20.42 -58.45 -6.91
N ALA A 67 19.26 -58.41 -6.24
CA ALA A 67 18.19 -59.40 -6.42
C ALA A 67 17.57 -59.40 -7.83
N LEU A 68 17.78 -58.36 -8.62
CA LEU A 68 17.27 -58.25 -10.00
C LEU A 68 18.23 -58.82 -11.05
N LEU A 69 19.48 -59.09 -10.68
CA LEU A 69 20.48 -59.59 -11.60
C LEU A 69 20.38 -61.11 -11.79
N PRO A 70 20.58 -61.62 -13.02
CA PRO A 70 20.62 -63.05 -13.30
C PRO A 70 21.96 -63.65 -12.85
N TRP A 71 22.17 -63.77 -11.53
CA TRP A 71 23.42 -64.34 -10.96
C TRP A 71 23.69 -65.78 -11.43
N ASP A 72 22.63 -66.52 -11.72
CA ASP A 72 22.66 -67.86 -12.31
C ASP A 72 23.30 -67.89 -13.70
N ALA A 73 23.16 -66.82 -14.49
CA ALA A 73 23.82 -66.68 -15.79
C ALA A 73 25.20 -66.00 -15.69
N LEU A 74 25.35 -65.03 -14.78
CA LEU A 74 26.57 -64.23 -14.62
C LEU A 74 27.74 -65.04 -14.04
N LEU A 75 27.51 -65.83 -13.00
CA LEU A 75 28.60 -66.59 -12.36
C LEU A 75 29.23 -67.63 -13.29
N PRO A 76 28.46 -68.48 -14.01
CA PRO A 76 29.06 -69.41 -14.96
C PRO A 76 29.75 -68.72 -16.15
N ALA A 77 29.29 -67.53 -16.54
CA ALA A 77 29.96 -66.75 -17.58
C ALA A 77 31.34 -66.23 -17.11
N LEU A 78 31.45 -65.80 -15.86
CA LEU A 78 32.74 -65.44 -15.25
C LEU A 78 33.68 -66.64 -15.17
N ASP A 79 33.18 -67.82 -14.82
CA ASP A 79 33.99 -69.05 -14.75
C ASP A 79 34.56 -69.43 -16.13
N ARG A 80 33.75 -69.34 -17.20
CA ARG A 80 34.22 -69.59 -18.58
C ARG A 80 35.25 -68.55 -19.02
N LEU A 81 35.01 -67.28 -18.70
CA LEU A 81 35.93 -66.19 -19.03
C LEU A 81 37.27 -66.37 -18.30
N GLU A 82 37.26 -66.74 -17.01
CA GLU A 82 38.46 -67.04 -16.24
C GLU A 82 39.27 -68.20 -16.85
N ALA A 83 38.60 -69.29 -17.25
CA ALA A 83 39.26 -70.41 -17.91
C ALA A 83 39.92 -69.99 -19.24
N ALA A 84 39.20 -69.20 -20.06
CA ALA A 84 39.72 -68.67 -21.32
C ALA A 84 40.88 -67.67 -21.08
N GLN A 85 40.79 -66.86 -20.03
CA GLN A 85 41.80 -65.89 -19.64
C GLN A 85 43.10 -66.60 -19.23
N ILE A 86 43.03 -67.61 -18.37
CA ILE A 86 44.20 -68.40 -17.93
C ILE A 86 44.87 -69.08 -19.13
N ALA A 87 44.09 -69.65 -20.04
CA ALA A 87 44.60 -70.29 -21.25
C ALA A 87 45.33 -69.28 -22.16
N ALA A 88 44.71 -68.12 -22.42
CA ALA A 88 45.30 -67.06 -23.22
C ALA A 88 46.58 -66.49 -22.58
N LEU A 89 46.55 -66.20 -21.27
CA LEU A 89 47.69 -65.63 -20.55
C LEU A 89 48.88 -66.59 -20.56
N ARG A 90 48.65 -67.89 -20.34
CA ARG A 90 49.70 -68.92 -20.37
C ARG A 90 50.40 -68.96 -21.73
N VAL A 91 49.63 -68.94 -22.82
CA VAL A 91 50.19 -68.99 -24.18
C VAL A 91 50.96 -67.71 -24.52
N VAL A 92 50.43 -66.55 -24.13
CA VAL A 92 51.12 -65.25 -24.31
C VAL A 92 52.44 -65.22 -23.54
N GLN A 93 52.47 -65.73 -22.30
CA GLN A 93 53.70 -65.83 -21.49
C GLN A 93 54.72 -66.80 -22.09
N GLN A 94 54.28 -67.97 -22.58
CA GLN A 94 55.15 -68.94 -23.25
C GLN A 94 55.78 -68.36 -24.52
N HIS A 95 54.99 -67.63 -25.32
CA HIS A 95 55.51 -66.97 -26.51
C HIS A 95 56.50 -65.84 -26.19
N ALA A 96 56.21 -65.02 -25.17
CA ALA A 96 57.13 -63.97 -24.71
C ALA A 96 58.46 -64.57 -24.21
N ALA A 97 58.42 -65.69 -23.49
CA ALA A 97 59.61 -66.40 -23.05
C ALA A 97 60.42 -66.98 -24.23
N ALA A 98 59.75 -67.50 -25.26
CA ALA A 98 60.40 -68.11 -26.42
C ALA A 98 61.05 -67.07 -27.36
N THR A 99 60.47 -65.88 -27.48
CA THR A 99 60.95 -64.82 -28.39
C THR A 99 61.94 -63.86 -27.74
N GLY A 100 62.10 -63.91 -26.41
CA GLY A 100 63.04 -63.07 -25.66
C GLY A 100 62.70 -61.57 -25.66
N SER A 101 61.56 -61.19 -26.25
CA SER A 101 61.06 -59.82 -26.27
C SER A 101 59.65 -59.80 -25.68
N PRO A 102 59.32 -58.83 -24.80
CA PRO A 102 57.94 -58.59 -24.45
C PRO A 102 57.15 -58.31 -25.73
N LEU A 103 55.91 -58.80 -25.79
CA LEU A 103 54.96 -58.60 -26.89
C LEU A 103 54.46 -57.14 -26.99
N SER A 104 55.35 -56.19 -26.71
CA SER A 104 55.11 -54.77 -26.70
C SER A 104 55.30 -54.22 -28.10
N GLY A 105 54.18 -54.00 -28.79
CA GLY A 105 54.16 -53.32 -30.08
C GLY A 105 52.90 -52.47 -30.19
N PRO A 106 53.02 -51.14 -30.41
CA PRO A 106 51.86 -50.29 -30.56
C PRO A 106 50.99 -50.80 -31.70
N VAL A 107 49.68 -50.76 -31.49
CA VAL A 107 48.69 -51.06 -32.51
C VAL A 107 48.81 -50.02 -33.65
N ARG A 108 49.62 -50.28 -34.68
CA ARG A 108 49.61 -49.45 -35.91
C ARG A 108 48.34 -49.74 -36.69
N GLY A 109 47.31 -48.96 -36.40
CA GLY A 109 46.03 -48.92 -37.07
C GLY A 109 45.35 -47.59 -36.75
N SER A 110 44.63 -47.05 -37.74
CA SER A 110 43.95 -45.75 -37.73
C SER A 110 43.29 -45.36 -36.40
N ALA A 111 43.35 -44.06 -36.09
CA ALA A 111 42.79 -43.44 -34.89
C ALA A 111 41.39 -44.02 -34.57
N PRO A 112 41.19 -44.55 -33.35
CA PRO A 112 39.98 -45.30 -33.02
C PRO A 112 38.75 -44.41 -32.98
N ASP A 113 37.71 -44.81 -33.70
CA ASP A 113 36.37 -44.23 -33.59
C ASP A 113 35.77 -44.62 -32.23
N THR A 114 35.73 -43.64 -31.32
CA THR A 114 35.56 -43.84 -29.86
C THR A 114 34.17 -44.31 -29.44
N ARG A 115 33.19 -44.42 -30.34
CA ARG A 115 31.79 -44.56 -29.94
C ARG A 115 31.24 -45.98 -29.80
N LYS A 116 31.92 -47.05 -30.25
CA LYS A 116 31.41 -48.45 -30.15
C LYS A 116 32.48 -49.54 -30.10
N HIS A 117 33.64 -49.28 -29.50
CA HIS A 117 34.66 -50.33 -29.38
C HIS A 117 34.39 -51.21 -28.16
N THR A 118 33.84 -52.40 -28.42
CA THR A 118 33.71 -53.46 -27.41
C THR A 118 35.08 -54.04 -27.08
N GLY A 119 35.31 -54.46 -25.84
CA GLY A 119 36.56 -55.10 -25.42
C GLY A 119 36.85 -56.38 -26.23
N ALA A 120 35.81 -57.12 -26.59
CA ALA A 120 35.92 -58.26 -27.49
C ALA A 120 36.53 -57.88 -28.84
N SER A 121 36.08 -56.77 -29.46
CA SER A 121 36.61 -56.32 -30.75
C SER A 121 38.09 -55.95 -30.69
N ALA A 122 38.55 -55.39 -29.56
CA ALA A 122 39.95 -55.07 -29.33
C ALA A 122 40.79 -56.35 -29.21
N LEU A 123 40.33 -57.34 -28.45
CA LEU A 123 40.98 -58.65 -28.34
C LEU A 123 41.04 -59.38 -29.69
N PHE A 124 39.97 -59.37 -30.49
CA PHE A 124 39.99 -59.95 -31.84
C PHE A 124 41.03 -59.28 -32.75
N LYS A 125 41.20 -57.95 -32.65
CA LYS A 125 42.26 -57.23 -33.39
C LYS A 125 43.66 -57.62 -32.91
N VAL A 126 43.84 -57.90 -31.62
CA VAL A 126 45.11 -58.43 -31.09
C VAL A 126 45.35 -59.84 -31.61
N ALA A 127 44.36 -60.73 -31.53
CA ALA A 127 44.44 -62.10 -32.01
C ALA A 127 44.85 -62.18 -33.49
N LYS A 128 44.23 -61.36 -34.35
CA LYS A 128 44.54 -61.29 -35.79
C LYS A 128 46.00 -60.95 -36.12
N ARG A 129 46.76 -60.33 -35.21
CA ARG A 129 48.21 -60.09 -35.43
C ARG A 129 49.01 -61.37 -35.39
N PHE A 130 48.52 -62.33 -34.63
CA PHE A 130 49.11 -63.64 -34.47
C PHE A 130 48.44 -64.66 -35.40
N ALA A 131 47.75 -64.23 -36.46
CA ALA A 131 47.04 -65.15 -37.37
C ALA A 131 47.97 -66.21 -37.99
N ALA A 132 49.27 -65.94 -38.11
CA ALA A 132 50.27 -66.91 -38.56
C ALA A 132 50.61 -67.97 -37.49
N ASP A 133 50.42 -67.67 -36.21
CA ASP A 133 50.63 -68.58 -35.08
C ASP A 133 49.28 -69.00 -34.49
N THR A 134 48.73 -70.09 -35.02
CA THR A 134 47.45 -70.66 -34.58
C THR A 134 47.43 -71.02 -33.10
N ARG A 135 48.60 -71.29 -32.48
CA ARG A 135 48.67 -71.63 -31.05
C ARG A 135 48.34 -70.43 -30.17
N ILE A 136 48.63 -69.22 -30.63
CA ILE A 136 48.36 -67.95 -29.92
C ILE A 136 47.02 -67.36 -30.34
N CYS A 137 46.72 -67.41 -31.64
CA CYS A 137 45.51 -66.83 -32.19
C CYS A 137 44.24 -67.48 -31.58
N SER A 138 44.19 -68.81 -31.52
CA SER A 138 42.98 -69.53 -31.09
C SER A 138 42.60 -69.25 -29.62
N PRO A 139 43.51 -69.29 -28.62
CA PRO A 139 43.19 -68.90 -27.25
C PRO A 139 42.73 -67.45 -27.10
N LEU A 140 43.31 -66.52 -27.87
CA LEU A 140 42.91 -65.11 -27.85
C LEU A 140 41.52 -64.88 -28.46
N GLU A 141 41.18 -65.60 -29.54
CA GLU A 141 39.83 -65.58 -30.11
C GLU A 141 38.79 -66.20 -29.18
N GLY A 142 39.16 -67.29 -28.49
CA GLY A 142 38.33 -67.90 -27.45
C GLY A 142 38.02 -66.90 -26.32
N LEU A 143 39.06 -66.22 -25.81
CA LEU A 143 38.88 -65.17 -24.79
C LEU A 143 38.03 -64.00 -25.32
N ALA A 144 38.26 -63.54 -26.56
CA ALA A 144 37.46 -62.48 -27.16
C ALA A 144 35.97 -62.84 -27.25
N THR A 145 35.67 -64.11 -27.54
CA THR A 145 34.30 -64.64 -27.60
C THR A 145 33.63 -64.60 -26.23
N GLU A 146 34.31 -65.07 -25.18
CA GLU A 146 33.77 -65.03 -23.81
C GLU A 146 33.61 -63.58 -23.29
N VAL A 147 34.54 -62.68 -23.60
CA VAL A 147 34.41 -61.24 -23.29
C VAL A 147 33.18 -60.64 -23.98
N SER A 148 32.93 -60.98 -25.24
CA SER A 148 31.72 -60.52 -25.95
C SER A 148 30.44 -61.04 -25.29
N GLY A 149 30.44 -62.29 -24.85
CA GLY A 149 29.34 -62.90 -24.11
C GLY A 149 29.08 -62.17 -22.79
N TRP A 150 30.14 -61.84 -22.05
CA TRP A 150 30.04 -61.05 -20.81
C TRP A 150 29.50 -59.64 -21.04
N GLU A 151 30.01 -58.92 -22.05
CA GLU A 151 29.51 -57.58 -22.41
C GLU A 151 28.02 -57.58 -22.73
N THR A 152 27.55 -58.61 -23.43
CA THR A 152 26.13 -58.80 -23.75
C THR A 152 25.31 -59.09 -22.50
N LEU A 153 25.77 -59.97 -21.61
CA LEU A 153 25.07 -60.27 -20.36
C LEU A 153 24.97 -59.04 -19.43
N VAL A 154 26.04 -58.27 -19.29
CA VAL A 154 26.04 -57.03 -18.51
C VAL A 154 25.08 -56.00 -19.11
N SER A 155 25.03 -55.89 -20.44
CA SER A 155 24.09 -54.99 -21.12
C SER A 155 22.63 -55.40 -20.86
N GLN A 156 22.32 -56.70 -20.96
CA GLN A 156 21.00 -57.25 -20.62
C GLN A 156 20.63 -57.01 -19.15
N CYS A 157 21.60 -57.03 -18.24
CA CYS A 157 21.37 -56.65 -16.84
C CYS A 157 20.95 -55.18 -16.72
N GLY A 158 21.56 -54.29 -17.51
CA GLY A 158 21.14 -52.89 -17.63
C GLY A 158 19.69 -52.75 -18.08
N ASP A 159 19.33 -53.40 -19.19
CA ASP A 159 17.97 -53.38 -19.74
C ASP A 159 16.93 -53.94 -18.76
N ARG A 160 17.30 -54.99 -18.01
CA ARG A 160 16.44 -55.60 -16.98
C ARG A 160 16.23 -54.67 -15.78
N LEU A 161 17.26 -53.94 -15.38
CA LEU A 161 17.12 -52.92 -14.34
C LEU A 161 16.21 -51.78 -14.80
N GLU A 162 16.32 -51.33 -16.05
CA GLU A 162 15.48 -50.25 -16.60
C GLU A 162 14.01 -50.63 -16.71
N SER A 163 13.73 -51.86 -17.13
CA SER A 163 12.38 -52.42 -17.20
C SER A 163 11.82 -52.86 -15.83
N SER A 164 12.61 -52.79 -14.76
CA SER A 164 12.20 -53.24 -13.42
C SER A 164 11.13 -52.35 -12.77
N PRO A 165 10.30 -52.91 -11.87
CA PRO A 165 9.29 -52.13 -11.12
C PRO A 165 9.92 -51.11 -10.16
N LEU A 166 11.21 -51.23 -9.83
CA LEU A 166 11.91 -50.27 -8.98
C LEU A 166 12.00 -48.90 -9.67
N HIS A 167 12.32 -48.88 -10.96
CA HIS A 167 12.38 -47.65 -11.74
C HIS A 167 11.02 -46.93 -11.78
N ALA A 168 9.93 -47.69 -11.96
CA ALA A 168 8.57 -47.15 -11.91
C ALA A 168 8.20 -46.54 -10.54
N ARG A 169 8.63 -47.16 -9.44
CA ARG A 169 8.42 -46.63 -8.07
C ARG A 169 9.17 -45.30 -7.86
N TYR A 170 10.41 -45.21 -8.33
CA TYR A 170 11.19 -43.97 -8.24
C TYR A 170 10.58 -42.84 -9.07
N ALA A 171 10.16 -43.12 -10.30
CA ALA A 171 9.51 -42.14 -11.17
C ALA A 171 8.22 -41.59 -10.54
N ARG A 172 7.37 -42.46 -9.96
CA ARG A 172 6.15 -42.04 -9.23
C ARG A 172 6.46 -41.14 -8.04
N ARG A 173 7.48 -41.48 -7.23
CA ARG A 173 7.87 -40.66 -6.08
C ARG A 173 8.32 -39.26 -6.49
N LYS A 174 9.07 -39.14 -7.58
CA LYS A 174 9.54 -37.84 -8.12
C LYS A 174 8.38 -36.96 -8.59
N ILE A 175 7.36 -37.55 -9.22
CA ILE A 175 6.16 -36.82 -9.65
C ILE A 175 5.37 -36.34 -8.43
N LEU A 176 5.11 -37.20 -7.44
CA LEU A 176 4.38 -36.84 -6.23
C LEU A 176 5.05 -35.70 -5.44
N VAL A 177 6.37 -35.74 -5.29
CA VAL A 177 7.12 -34.67 -4.60
C VAL A 177 6.99 -33.34 -5.33
N ARG A 178 7.05 -33.34 -6.67
CA ARG A 178 6.87 -32.12 -7.48
C ARG A 178 5.46 -31.55 -7.34
N VAL A 179 4.44 -32.41 -7.41
CA VAL A 179 3.03 -32.01 -7.24
C VAL A 179 2.80 -31.45 -5.84
N ALA A 180 3.30 -32.12 -4.80
CA ALA A 180 3.17 -31.65 -3.42
C ALA A 180 3.81 -30.26 -3.22
N LEU A 181 5.00 -30.02 -3.80
CA LEU A 181 5.68 -28.73 -3.71
C LEU A 181 4.89 -27.61 -4.39
N VAL A 182 4.31 -27.88 -5.58
CA VAL A 182 3.46 -26.92 -6.28
C VAL A 182 2.21 -26.57 -5.45
N VAL A 183 1.56 -27.56 -4.85
CA VAL A 183 0.38 -27.35 -4.01
C VAL A 183 0.70 -26.51 -2.78
N VAL A 184 1.82 -26.79 -2.10
CA VAL A 184 2.26 -26.00 -0.93
C VAL A 184 2.54 -24.55 -1.31
N VAL A 185 3.25 -24.33 -2.42
CA VAL A 185 3.56 -22.98 -2.91
C VAL A 185 2.27 -22.21 -3.24
N LEU A 186 1.34 -22.81 -3.97
CA LEU A 186 0.04 -22.18 -4.28
C LEU A 186 -0.77 -21.88 -3.01
N GLY A 187 -0.76 -22.79 -2.03
CA GLY A 187 -1.39 -22.59 -0.73
C GLY A 187 -0.85 -21.35 -0.01
N VAL A 188 0.47 -21.22 0.10
CA VAL A 188 1.13 -20.06 0.73
C VAL A 188 0.79 -18.75 0.02
N PHE A 189 0.83 -18.72 -1.32
CA PHE A 189 0.49 -17.53 -2.10
C PHE A 189 -0.98 -17.11 -1.94
N SER A 190 -1.91 -18.07 -1.88
CA SER A 190 -3.33 -17.77 -1.72
C SER A 190 -3.66 -17.13 -0.36
N VAL A 191 -3.07 -17.65 0.73
CA VAL A 191 -3.27 -17.10 2.09
C VAL A 191 -2.56 -15.75 2.23
N GLY A 192 -1.31 -15.65 1.76
CA GLY A 192 -0.54 -14.40 1.79
C GLY A 192 -1.21 -13.28 0.99
N GLY A 193 -1.70 -13.57 -0.21
CA GLY A 193 -2.38 -12.60 -1.07
C GLY A 193 -3.64 -12.01 -0.43
N ARG A 194 -4.46 -12.83 0.23
CA ARG A 194 -5.69 -12.36 0.89
C ARG A 194 -5.40 -11.45 2.08
N SER A 195 -4.34 -11.74 2.84
CA SER A 195 -3.92 -10.90 3.97
C SER A 195 -3.42 -9.52 3.50
N VAL A 196 -2.59 -9.49 2.45
CA VAL A 196 -2.08 -8.24 1.88
C VAL A 196 -3.22 -7.40 1.28
N TYR A 197 -4.16 -8.03 0.59
CA TYR A 197 -5.32 -7.33 0.03
C TYR A 197 -6.19 -6.66 1.11
N LYS A 198 -6.53 -7.38 2.18
CA LYS A 198 -7.31 -6.82 3.29
C LYS A 198 -6.60 -5.65 3.97
N LYS A 199 -5.29 -5.77 4.20
CA LYS A 199 -4.50 -4.69 4.80
C LYS A 199 -4.54 -3.43 3.94
N LYS A 200 -4.31 -3.56 2.63
CA LYS A 200 -4.36 -2.44 1.70
C LYS A 200 -5.73 -1.75 1.67
N LEU A 201 -6.82 -2.54 1.70
CA LEU A 201 -8.17 -2.00 1.71
C LEU A 201 -8.46 -1.16 2.98
N ILE A 202 -7.99 -1.60 4.14
CA ILE A 202 -8.09 -0.86 5.41
C ILE A 202 -7.25 0.42 5.37
N ASP A 203 -6.01 0.33 4.90
CA ASP A 203 -5.09 1.47 4.82
C ASP A 203 -5.63 2.55 3.85
N ASP A 204 -6.16 2.14 2.69
CA ASP A 204 -6.76 3.06 1.71
C ASP A 204 -8.03 3.74 2.27
N ALA A 205 -8.86 3.02 3.02
CA ALA A 205 -10.05 3.57 3.67
C ALA A 205 -9.67 4.61 4.74
N ARG A 206 -8.69 4.30 5.59
CA ARG A 206 -8.19 5.22 6.62
C ARG A 206 -7.55 6.47 6.03
N ALA A 207 -6.83 6.34 4.91
CA ALA A 207 -6.25 7.48 4.22
C ALA A 207 -7.33 8.45 3.70
N ARG A 208 -8.46 7.94 3.18
CA ARG A 208 -9.60 8.79 2.77
C ARG A 208 -10.22 9.52 3.96
N VAL A 209 -10.38 8.84 5.09
CA VAL A 209 -10.86 9.46 6.33
C VAL A 209 -9.91 10.55 6.81
N ASP A 210 -8.60 10.30 6.82
CA ASP A 210 -7.58 11.29 7.20
C ASP A 210 -7.60 12.54 6.30
N VAL A 211 -7.75 12.36 5.00
CA VAL A 211 -7.85 13.48 4.05
C VAL A 211 -9.08 14.34 4.37
N ALA A 212 -10.25 13.72 4.59
CA ALA A 212 -11.46 14.44 4.96
C ALA A 212 -11.33 15.12 6.33
N LEU A 213 -10.70 14.47 7.31
CA LEU A 213 -10.46 15.01 8.64
C LEU A 213 -9.43 16.15 8.66
N ARG A 214 -8.58 16.28 7.64
CA ARG A 214 -7.62 17.40 7.50
C ARG A 214 -8.12 18.53 6.62
N ALA A 215 -9.27 18.36 5.94
CA ALA A 215 -9.86 19.42 5.16
C ALA A 215 -10.14 20.66 6.03
N GLU A 216 -10.01 21.85 5.45
CA GLU A 216 -10.32 23.11 6.13
C GLU A 216 -11.82 23.19 6.45
N ASP A 217 -12.66 22.79 5.49
CA ASP A 217 -14.12 22.70 5.65
C ASP A 217 -14.50 21.53 6.58
N PRO A 218 -15.08 21.80 7.77
CA PRO A 218 -15.56 20.74 8.66
C PRO A 218 -16.70 19.92 8.07
N CYS A 219 -17.42 20.42 7.05
CA CYS A 219 -18.49 19.69 6.38
C CYS A 219 -17.99 18.64 5.38
N ALA A 220 -16.69 18.58 5.08
CA ALA A 220 -16.13 17.56 4.19
C ALA A 220 -16.35 16.12 4.71
N THR A 221 -16.49 15.94 6.03
CA THR A 221 -16.72 14.64 6.67
C THR A 221 -18.10 14.05 6.35
N GLU A 222 -19.11 14.87 6.00
CA GLU A 222 -20.44 14.37 5.60
C GLU A 222 -20.40 13.51 4.32
N ARG A 223 -19.33 13.64 3.52
CA ARG A 223 -19.16 12.89 2.28
C ARG A 223 -18.45 11.55 2.47
N LEU A 224 -18.02 11.21 3.69
CA LEU A 224 -17.35 9.95 3.96
C LEU A 224 -18.33 8.79 3.82
N ALA A 225 -17.91 7.75 3.09
CA ALA A 225 -18.71 6.55 2.93
C ALA A 225 -18.82 5.81 4.28
N PRO A 226 -19.99 5.25 4.64
CA PRO A 226 -20.15 4.47 5.88
C PRO A 226 -19.15 3.31 6.00
N GLY A 227 -18.77 2.71 4.86
CA GLY A 227 -17.76 1.64 4.80
C GLY A 227 -16.35 2.10 5.16
N ASP A 228 -15.99 3.36 4.90
CA ASP A 228 -14.68 3.91 5.27
C ASP A 228 -14.64 4.21 6.78
N ILE A 229 -15.72 4.75 7.34
CA ILE A 229 -15.87 4.98 8.78
C ILE A 229 -15.85 3.67 9.58
N ALA A 230 -16.44 2.60 9.05
CA ALA A 230 -16.42 1.28 9.69
C ALA A 230 -15.01 0.67 9.82
N LEU A 231 -14.05 1.13 9.00
CA LEU A 231 -12.65 0.68 9.01
C LEU A 231 -11.70 1.71 9.67
N ALA A 232 -12.23 2.87 10.06
CA ALA A 232 -11.49 3.95 10.68
C ALA A 232 -11.01 3.57 12.09
N THR A 233 -10.00 4.28 12.59
CA THR A 233 -9.54 4.12 13.98
C THR A 233 -10.50 4.81 14.96
N PRO A 234 -10.52 4.44 16.25
CA PRO A 234 -11.37 5.09 17.25
C PRO A 234 -11.15 6.61 17.34
N GLU A 235 -9.91 7.06 17.15
CA GLU A 235 -9.55 8.48 17.13
C GLU A 235 -10.16 9.18 15.92
N GLN A 236 -10.10 8.55 14.74
CA GLN A 236 -10.71 9.08 13.52
C GLN A 236 -12.24 9.20 13.65
N VAL A 237 -12.91 8.21 14.24
CA VAL A 237 -14.36 8.25 14.48
C VAL A 237 -14.74 9.37 15.45
N THR A 238 -13.94 9.58 16.49
CA THR A 238 -14.19 10.66 17.46
C THR A 238 -13.99 12.03 16.82
N ALA A 239 -12.93 12.19 16.02
CA ALA A 239 -12.69 13.41 15.26
C ALA A 239 -13.80 13.69 14.24
N GLU A 240 -14.29 12.67 13.53
CA GLU A 240 -15.38 12.79 12.57
C GLU A 240 -16.65 13.36 13.22
N LYS A 241 -17.07 12.81 14.38
CA LYS A 241 -18.20 13.33 15.14
C LYS A 241 -18.04 14.80 15.51
N SER A 242 -16.87 15.18 16.04
CA SER A 242 -16.58 16.57 16.40
C SER A 242 -16.65 17.51 15.18
N ARG A 243 -16.15 17.07 14.02
CA ARG A 243 -16.24 17.85 12.78
C ARG A 243 -17.67 17.96 12.25
N LEU A 244 -18.48 16.91 12.37
CA LEU A 244 -19.91 16.96 12.01
C LEU A 244 -20.67 17.97 12.88
N GLU A 245 -20.42 17.99 14.19
CA GLU A 245 -20.99 18.99 15.10
C GLU A 245 -20.55 20.42 14.73
N ALA A 246 -19.27 20.61 14.39
CA ALA A 246 -18.74 21.88 13.91
C ALA A 246 -19.40 22.32 12.58
N CYS A 247 -19.64 21.38 11.66
CA CYS A 247 -20.34 21.65 10.41
C CYS A 247 -21.81 22.08 10.64
N VAL A 248 -22.54 21.35 11.51
CA VAL A 248 -23.94 21.68 11.83
C VAL A 248 -24.04 23.05 12.52
N SER A 249 -23.20 23.32 13.51
CA SER A 249 -23.15 24.62 14.19
C SER A 249 -22.72 25.74 13.26
N GLY A 250 -21.74 25.50 12.38
CA GLY A 250 -21.31 26.44 11.34
C GLY A 250 -22.43 26.79 10.37
N ARG A 251 -23.19 25.80 9.88
CA ARG A 251 -24.36 26.05 9.00
C ARG A 251 -25.48 26.80 9.73
N ALA A 252 -25.77 26.44 10.98
CA ALA A 252 -26.75 27.16 11.79
C ALA A 252 -26.32 28.63 12.00
N ARG A 253 -25.03 28.86 12.26
CA ARG A 253 -24.46 30.21 12.39
C ARG A 253 -24.55 31.00 11.09
N ALA A 254 -24.19 30.41 9.97
CA ALA A 254 -24.27 31.05 8.66
C ALA A 254 -25.73 31.44 8.32
N LYS A 255 -26.69 30.54 8.57
CA LYS A 255 -28.13 30.85 8.41
C LYS A 255 -28.56 32.00 9.32
N TYR A 256 -28.14 31.99 10.58
CA TYR A 256 -28.44 33.07 11.52
C TYR A 256 -27.87 34.42 11.04
N VAL A 257 -26.61 34.46 10.61
CA VAL A 257 -25.98 35.68 10.10
C VAL A 257 -26.70 36.20 8.84
N ALA A 258 -27.06 35.32 7.91
CA ALA A 258 -27.83 35.69 6.72
C ALA A 258 -29.23 36.22 7.08
N ALA A 259 -29.89 35.61 8.07
CA ALA A 259 -31.17 36.08 8.58
C ALA A 259 -31.05 37.47 9.23
N CYS A 260 -29.98 37.71 9.99
CA CYS A 260 -29.66 39.00 10.58
C CYS A 260 -29.36 40.09 9.53
N GLU A 261 -28.64 39.75 8.47
CA GLU A 261 -28.41 40.66 7.33
C GLU A 261 -29.70 41.00 6.59
N THR A 262 -30.58 40.00 6.37
CA THR A 262 -31.90 40.19 5.76
C THR A 262 -32.77 41.09 6.61
N LEU A 263 -32.83 40.83 7.92
CA LEU A 263 -33.53 41.66 8.89
C LEU A 263 -33.02 43.11 8.88
N ALA A 264 -31.71 43.33 8.88
CA ALA A 264 -31.13 44.68 8.80
C ALA A 264 -31.51 45.41 7.51
N LYS A 265 -31.46 44.71 6.37
CA LYS A 265 -31.84 45.26 5.07
C LYS A 265 -33.33 45.57 4.98
N ASN A 266 -34.18 44.68 5.48
CA ASN A 266 -35.63 44.86 5.50
C ASN A 266 -36.03 46.01 6.42
N PHE A 267 -35.39 46.13 7.59
CA PHE A 267 -35.60 47.23 8.51
C PHE A 267 -35.23 48.58 7.90
N ASP A 268 -34.04 48.67 7.31
CA ASP A 268 -33.53 49.84 6.58
C ASP A 268 -34.47 50.25 5.42
N ALA A 269 -35.01 49.26 4.71
CA ALA A 269 -35.99 49.47 3.65
C ALA A 269 -37.42 49.79 4.16
N GLY A 270 -37.66 49.76 5.47
CA GLY A 270 -38.98 49.96 6.06
C GLY A 270 -39.98 48.84 5.73
N LYS A 271 -39.51 47.60 5.55
CA LYS A 271 -40.29 46.41 5.16
C LYS A 271 -40.09 45.24 6.12
N LEU A 272 -40.30 45.44 7.42
CA LEU A 272 -40.28 44.34 8.39
C LEU A 272 -41.39 43.33 8.13
N SER A 273 -41.02 42.05 8.01
CA SER A 273 -41.94 40.92 7.93
C SER A 273 -42.20 40.30 9.32
N PRO A 274 -43.24 39.45 9.48
CA PRO A 274 -43.43 38.69 10.71
C PRO A 274 -42.22 37.83 11.11
N ASP A 275 -41.51 37.27 10.14
CA ASP A 275 -40.31 36.46 10.37
C ASP A 275 -39.14 37.32 10.91
N ASP A 276 -39.00 38.55 10.40
CA ASP A 276 -38.01 39.52 10.89
C ASP A 276 -38.26 39.87 12.36
N LEU A 277 -39.53 40.06 12.73
CA LEU A 277 -39.92 40.35 14.11
C LEU A 277 -39.69 39.15 15.04
N ALA A 278 -39.93 37.92 14.55
CA ALA A 278 -39.61 36.71 15.30
C ALA A 278 -38.10 36.58 15.61
N ILE A 279 -37.23 36.98 14.66
CA ILE A 279 -35.78 37.02 14.87
C ILE A 279 -35.39 38.10 15.89
N ALA A 280 -36.07 39.26 15.85
CA ALA A 280 -35.76 40.40 16.71
C ALA A 280 -36.12 40.18 18.20
N LYS A 281 -36.99 39.21 18.51
CA LYS A 281 -37.40 38.84 19.88
C LYS A 281 -37.84 40.06 20.70
N GLN A 282 -37.12 40.37 21.78
CA GLN A 282 -37.46 41.46 22.72
C GLN A 282 -37.38 42.85 22.06
N ALA A 283 -36.58 43.01 20.99
CA ALA A 283 -36.49 44.27 20.27
C ALA A 283 -37.66 44.51 19.31
N ALA A 284 -38.46 43.49 18.97
CA ALA A 284 -39.50 43.58 17.94
C ALA A 284 -40.48 44.76 18.12
N PRO A 285 -41.07 45.01 19.32
CA PRO A 285 -42.00 46.13 19.48
C PRO A 285 -41.36 47.51 19.24
N ARG A 286 -40.07 47.64 19.57
CA ARG A 286 -39.31 48.87 19.31
C ARG A 286 -39.07 49.06 17.81
N LEU A 287 -38.73 47.99 17.09
CA LEU A 287 -38.50 48.06 15.65
C LEU A 287 -39.77 48.41 14.87
N GLU A 288 -40.92 47.87 15.29
CA GLU A 288 -42.22 48.24 14.70
C GLU A 288 -42.52 49.72 14.91
N ARG A 289 -42.32 50.25 16.13
CA ARG A 289 -42.45 51.69 16.40
C ARG A 289 -41.47 52.52 15.58
N ALA A 290 -40.23 52.07 15.46
CA ALA A 290 -39.21 52.74 14.66
C ALA A 290 -39.63 52.83 13.18
N GLN A 291 -40.11 51.73 12.61
CA GLN A 291 -40.58 51.65 11.22
C GLN A 291 -41.77 52.59 10.97
N LYS A 292 -42.70 52.68 11.94
CA LYS A 292 -43.84 53.61 11.91
C LYS A 292 -43.46 55.07 12.21
N ARG A 293 -42.21 55.31 12.64
CA ARG A 293 -41.70 56.61 13.12
C ARG A 293 -42.43 57.13 14.36
N GLU A 294 -42.87 56.19 15.20
CA GLU A 294 -43.64 56.39 16.43
C GLU A 294 -42.83 55.96 17.66
N LEU A 295 -41.53 56.23 17.68
CA LEU A 295 -40.68 55.92 18.83
C LEU A 295 -41.14 56.65 20.10
N GLY A 296 -40.97 56.01 21.26
CA GLY A 296 -41.14 56.63 22.57
C GLY A 296 -39.82 57.21 23.12
N VAL A 297 -39.90 58.04 24.17
CA VAL A 297 -38.70 58.67 24.77
C VAL A 297 -37.70 57.62 25.27
N ASP A 298 -38.18 56.51 25.83
CA ASP A 298 -37.34 55.40 26.29
C ASP A 298 -36.64 54.68 25.13
N ASP A 299 -37.21 54.70 23.94
CA ASP A 299 -36.58 54.11 22.75
C ASP A 299 -35.35 54.92 22.31
N LEU A 300 -35.28 56.21 22.61
CA LEU A 300 -34.10 57.04 22.35
C LEU A 300 -32.92 56.74 23.29
N LEU A 301 -33.15 55.95 24.34
CA LEU A 301 -32.11 55.45 25.24
C LEU A 301 -31.54 54.11 24.79
N ALA A 302 -32.04 53.55 23.69
CA ALA A 302 -31.51 52.30 23.15
C ALA A 302 -30.04 52.45 22.73
N THR A 303 -29.25 51.45 23.09
CA THR A 303 -27.85 51.27 22.73
C THR A 303 -27.71 50.19 21.66
N PRO A 304 -26.54 50.02 21.02
CA PRO A 304 -26.31 48.92 20.11
C PRO A 304 -26.66 47.57 20.75
N LYS A 305 -26.33 47.37 22.03
CA LYS A 305 -26.61 46.11 22.76
C LYS A 305 -28.09 45.74 22.83
N ASP A 306 -28.99 46.72 22.71
CA ASP A 306 -30.43 46.51 22.73
C ASP A 306 -31.01 46.17 21.35
N MET A 307 -30.19 46.17 20.29
CA MET A 307 -30.58 45.75 18.95
C MET A 307 -30.38 44.25 18.78
N PRO A 308 -31.17 43.58 17.92
CA PRO A 308 -30.92 42.17 17.60
C PRO A 308 -29.58 41.98 16.89
N CYS A 309 -29.12 40.74 16.80
CA CYS A 309 -27.99 40.36 15.94
C CYS A 309 -26.63 40.99 16.30
N GLN A 310 -26.39 41.22 17.60
CA GLN A 310 -25.18 41.85 18.15
C GLN A 310 -23.87 41.14 17.82
N ASP A 311 -23.96 39.84 17.59
CA ASP A 311 -22.85 38.95 17.31
C ASP A 311 -22.67 38.69 15.80
N SER A 312 -23.45 39.38 14.96
CA SER A 312 -23.31 39.35 13.50
C SER A 312 -22.61 40.62 12.98
N PRO A 313 -22.01 40.56 11.77
CA PRO A 313 -21.46 41.75 11.11
C PRO A 313 -22.52 42.85 10.84
N SER A 314 -23.80 42.52 10.84
CA SER A 314 -24.90 43.44 10.54
C SER A 314 -25.23 44.42 11.66
N LYS A 315 -24.62 44.27 12.86
CA LYS A 315 -24.95 45.07 14.05
C LYS A 315 -24.86 46.59 13.83
N ASP A 316 -23.82 47.06 13.14
CA ASP A 316 -23.57 48.50 12.96
C ASP A 316 -24.54 49.09 11.94
N ARG A 317 -24.78 48.35 10.85
CA ARG A 317 -25.82 48.71 9.86
C ARG A 317 -27.20 48.78 10.52
N PHE A 318 -27.50 47.81 11.39
CA PHE A 318 -28.78 47.75 12.06
C PHE A 318 -29.00 48.97 12.97
N PHE A 319 -28.00 49.32 13.78
CA PHE A 319 -28.09 50.49 14.65
C PHE A 319 -28.11 51.81 13.85
N GLY A 320 -27.39 51.90 12.73
CA GLY A 320 -27.47 53.04 11.82
C GLY A 320 -28.86 53.23 11.20
N ALA A 321 -29.51 52.14 10.77
CA ALA A 321 -30.90 52.18 10.31
C ALA A 321 -31.86 52.62 11.43
N TYR A 322 -31.63 52.15 12.65
CA TYR A 322 -32.40 52.56 13.82
C TYR A 322 -32.23 54.06 14.12
N ALA A 323 -31.00 54.57 14.11
CA ALA A 323 -30.72 55.99 14.27
C ALA A 323 -31.41 56.83 13.18
N THR A 324 -31.43 56.33 11.93
CA THR A 324 -32.16 56.97 10.83
C THR A 324 -33.67 57.03 11.10
N ALA A 325 -34.27 55.94 11.58
CA ALA A 325 -35.68 55.91 11.97
C ALA A 325 -35.97 56.83 13.16
N ALA A 326 -35.08 56.89 14.14
CA ALA A 326 -35.18 57.80 15.29
C ALA A 326 -35.10 59.28 14.86
N ALA A 327 -34.18 59.63 13.97
CA ALA A 327 -34.08 60.97 13.39
C ALA A 327 -35.35 61.40 12.64
N ALA A 328 -36.08 60.43 12.07
CA ALA A 328 -37.32 60.66 11.34
C ALA A 328 -38.57 60.73 12.23
N SER A 329 -38.47 60.34 13.51
CA SER A 329 -39.58 60.28 14.47
C SER A 329 -39.78 61.64 15.16
N SER A 330 -40.21 62.67 14.45
CA SER A 330 -40.25 64.06 14.98
C SER A 330 -41.01 64.22 16.30
N LYS A 331 -42.10 63.46 16.51
CA LYS A 331 -42.95 63.56 17.71
C LYS A 331 -42.17 63.28 19.00
N VAL A 332 -41.28 62.29 19.03
CA VAL A 332 -40.55 61.93 20.25
C VAL A 332 -39.54 63.01 20.66
N TRP A 333 -38.97 63.71 19.68
CA TRP A 333 -38.03 64.81 19.92
C TRP A 333 -38.70 66.04 20.53
N ALA A 334 -40.04 66.12 20.46
CA ALA A 334 -40.80 67.15 21.13
C ALA A 334 -40.84 66.98 22.67
N GLU A 335 -40.53 65.78 23.16
CA GLU A 335 -40.59 65.42 24.58
C GLU A 335 -39.22 65.03 25.14
N ALA A 336 -38.33 64.50 24.29
CA ALA A 336 -37.01 64.03 24.68
C ALA A 336 -36.16 65.08 25.41
N THR A 337 -35.53 64.67 26.50
CA THR A 337 -34.57 65.48 27.28
C THR A 337 -33.16 64.88 27.28
N ARG A 338 -33.04 63.63 26.84
CA ARG A 338 -31.79 62.88 26.72
C ARG A 338 -31.93 61.77 25.68
N VAL A 339 -30.80 61.34 25.12
CA VAL A 339 -30.65 60.13 24.31
C VAL A 339 -29.42 59.35 24.79
N SER A 340 -29.31 58.08 24.43
CA SER A 340 -28.08 57.31 24.65
C SER A 340 -26.90 57.96 23.93
N ASP A 341 -25.69 57.81 24.48
CA ASP A 341 -24.48 58.38 23.87
C ASP A 341 -24.21 57.75 22.49
N ASP A 342 -24.46 56.45 22.33
CA ASP A 342 -24.34 55.75 21.05
C ASP A 342 -25.29 56.33 19.98
N LEU A 343 -26.57 56.58 20.34
CA LEU A 343 -27.53 57.17 19.41
C LEU A 343 -27.14 58.61 19.08
N ARG A 344 -26.64 59.37 20.06
CA ARG A 344 -26.13 60.72 19.83
C ARG A 344 -24.99 60.71 18.81
N ASP A 345 -24.04 59.81 18.96
CA ASP A 345 -22.89 59.69 18.07
C ASP A 345 -23.30 59.24 16.67
N ALA A 346 -24.21 58.27 16.53
CA ALA A 346 -24.78 57.87 15.25
C ALA A 346 -25.46 59.05 14.52
N LEU A 347 -26.15 59.92 15.26
CA LEU A 347 -26.88 61.07 14.72
C LEU A 347 -26.01 62.28 14.37
N ARG A 348 -24.73 62.31 14.76
CA ARG A 348 -23.79 63.39 14.41
C ARG A 348 -23.30 63.33 12.95
N GLY A 349 -23.56 62.21 12.26
CA GLY A 349 -23.19 62.04 10.85
C GLY A 349 -23.83 63.05 9.91
N LYS A 350 -23.16 63.35 8.79
CA LYS A 350 -23.66 64.29 7.77
C LYS A 350 -25.02 63.87 7.19
N ASP A 351 -25.29 62.57 7.14
CA ASP A 351 -26.55 62.01 6.63
C ASP A 351 -27.78 62.39 7.47
N HIS A 352 -27.55 62.87 8.69
CA HIS A 352 -28.59 63.31 9.61
C HIS A 352 -28.70 64.83 9.74
N ALA A 353 -27.83 65.59 9.04
CA ALA A 353 -27.73 67.04 9.20
C ALA A 353 -29.02 67.78 8.83
N THR A 354 -29.85 67.22 7.95
CA THR A 354 -31.09 67.79 7.42
C THR A 354 -32.36 67.09 7.94
N LYS A 355 -32.24 66.25 8.96
CA LYS A 355 -33.37 65.44 9.45
C LYS A 355 -34.28 66.25 10.39
N PRO A 356 -35.60 65.95 10.44
CA PRO A 356 -36.59 66.74 11.18
C PRO A 356 -36.33 66.90 12.68
N TYR A 357 -35.60 65.98 13.30
CA TYR A 357 -35.30 66.08 14.73
C TYR A 357 -34.48 67.33 15.11
N ARG A 358 -33.61 67.82 14.21
CA ARG A 358 -32.79 69.01 14.48
C ARG A 358 -33.65 70.28 14.53
N ASP A 359 -34.62 70.35 13.64
CA ASP A 359 -35.61 71.45 13.62
C ASP A 359 -36.44 71.43 14.90
N GLU A 360 -36.87 70.24 15.34
CA GLU A 360 -37.64 70.08 16.59
C GLU A 360 -36.84 70.49 17.83
N LEU A 361 -35.56 70.07 17.92
CA LEU A 361 -34.67 70.47 19.01
C LEU A 361 -34.48 71.98 19.05
N THR A 362 -34.27 72.61 17.88
CA THR A 362 -34.13 74.07 17.77
C THR A 362 -35.42 74.79 18.15
N ARG A 363 -36.56 74.29 17.67
CA ARG A 363 -37.90 74.81 17.95
C ARG A 363 -38.24 74.78 19.44
N ARG A 364 -37.68 73.84 20.20
CA ARG A 364 -37.89 73.75 21.65
C ARG A 364 -36.88 74.57 22.45
N ALA A 365 -35.60 74.49 22.09
CA ALA A 365 -34.53 75.10 22.86
C ALA A 365 -34.64 76.64 22.89
N GLU A 366 -34.89 77.28 21.75
CA GLU A 366 -34.92 78.76 21.67
C GLU A 366 -36.08 79.39 22.46
N PRO A 367 -37.34 78.93 22.33
CA PRO A 367 -38.44 79.46 23.14
C PRO A 367 -38.30 79.16 24.64
N ALA A 368 -37.80 77.98 25.01
CA ALA A 368 -37.54 77.65 26.42
C ALA A 368 -36.48 78.58 27.02
N ALA A 369 -35.40 78.85 26.27
CA ALA A 369 -34.38 79.80 26.68
C ALA A 369 -34.89 81.24 26.76
N ALA A 370 -35.73 81.67 25.82
CA ALA A 370 -36.36 82.98 25.86
C ALA A 370 -37.26 83.12 27.10
N LYS A 371 -38.09 82.11 27.40
CA LYS A 371 -38.94 82.07 28.59
C LYS A 371 -38.10 82.16 29.85
N ALA A 372 -37.04 81.36 29.96
CA ALA A 372 -36.12 81.35 31.08
C ALA A 372 -35.52 82.74 31.37
N ILE A 373 -35.05 83.43 30.33
CA ILE A 373 -34.49 84.79 30.45
C ILE A 373 -35.55 85.78 30.97
N VAL A 374 -36.79 85.68 30.47
CA VAL A 374 -37.87 86.61 30.82
C VAL A 374 -38.40 86.36 32.23
N THR A 375 -38.63 85.10 32.61
CA THR A 375 -39.22 84.77 33.92
C THR A 375 -38.20 84.82 35.04
N GLY A 376 -36.93 84.51 34.75
CA GLY A 376 -35.85 84.45 35.73
C GLY A 376 -36.00 83.34 36.79
N LYS A 377 -37.03 82.48 36.66
CA LYS A 377 -37.33 81.40 37.60
C LYS A 377 -36.27 80.30 37.53
N PRO A 378 -35.77 79.77 38.66
CA PRO A 378 -34.74 78.73 38.66
C PRO A 378 -35.11 77.50 37.81
N GLU A 379 -36.35 77.02 37.90
CA GLU A 379 -36.80 75.87 37.11
C GLU A 379 -36.80 76.11 35.60
N ASP A 380 -37.22 77.31 35.15
CA ASP A 380 -37.22 77.66 33.72
C ASP A 380 -35.78 77.82 33.22
N MET A 381 -34.88 78.38 34.04
CA MET A 381 -33.45 78.55 33.73
C MET A 381 -32.74 77.20 33.57
N GLU A 382 -32.98 76.26 34.49
CA GLU A 382 -32.43 74.90 34.42
C GLU A 382 -32.94 74.15 33.19
N LEU A 383 -34.26 74.19 32.94
CA LEU A 383 -34.86 73.54 31.78
C LEU A 383 -34.35 74.14 30.45
N GLY A 384 -34.33 75.47 30.35
CA GLY A 384 -33.81 76.17 29.17
C GLY A 384 -32.36 75.82 28.90
N GLN A 385 -31.51 75.77 29.94
CA GLN A 385 -30.11 75.38 29.81
C GLN A 385 -30.00 73.93 29.33
N LYS A 386 -30.70 72.98 29.97
CA LYS A 386 -30.68 71.57 29.59
C LYS A 386 -31.08 71.36 28.13
N LEU A 387 -32.12 72.05 27.64
CA LEU A 387 -32.56 71.93 26.25
C LEU A 387 -31.54 72.54 25.26
N CYS A 388 -30.93 73.68 25.58
CA CYS A 388 -29.87 74.28 24.76
C CYS A 388 -28.61 73.39 24.72
N ASP A 389 -28.20 72.83 25.86
CA ASP A 389 -27.05 71.92 25.95
C ASP A 389 -27.34 70.60 25.21
N PHE A 390 -28.57 70.09 25.32
CA PHE A 390 -29.01 68.90 24.59
C PHE A 390 -28.99 69.12 23.08
N ALA A 391 -29.52 70.22 22.56
CA ALA A 391 -29.43 70.57 21.14
C ALA A 391 -27.96 70.72 20.67
N ALA A 392 -27.15 71.43 21.46
CA ALA A 392 -25.72 71.61 21.17
C ALA A 392 -24.95 70.27 21.14
N SER A 393 -25.38 69.26 21.89
CA SER A 393 -24.75 67.93 21.90
C SER A 393 -24.80 67.20 20.55
N PHE A 394 -25.71 67.59 19.65
CA PHE A 394 -25.81 67.13 18.25
C PHE A 394 -25.13 68.07 17.24
N GLY A 395 -24.27 68.97 17.72
CA GLY A 395 -23.57 69.95 16.87
C GLY A 395 -24.53 70.97 16.23
N ILE A 396 -25.68 71.22 16.84
CA ILE A 396 -26.59 72.29 16.42
C ILE A 396 -26.04 73.60 16.99
N GLU A 397 -25.86 74.61 16.13
CA GLU A 397 -25.39 75.92 16.55
C GLU A 397 -26.40 76.56 17.52
N ARG A 398 -25.89 77.12 18.63
CA ARG A 398 -26.76 77.78 19.61
C ARG A 398 -27.35 79.04 19.02
N GLY A 399 -28.68 79.13 18.97
CA GLY A 399 -29.35 80.34 18.55
C GLY A 399 -29.13 81.51 19.53
N LYS A 400 -29.72 82.66 19.19
CA LYS A 400 -29.52 83.91 19.94
C LYS A 400 -30.03 83.80 21.38
N LYS A 401 -31.12 83.08 21.63
CA LYS A 401 -31.71 82.94 22.97
C LYS A 401 -30.93 81.95 23.82
N CYS A 402 -30.51 80.81 23.27
CA CYS A 402 -29.63 79.88 23.97
C CYS A 402 -28.28 80.52 24.35
N THR A 403 -27.70 81.31 23.44
CA THR A 403 -26.45 82.06 23.72
C THR A 403 -26.67 83.13 24.80
N GLY A 404 -27.79 83.86 24.74
CA GLY A 404 -28.16 84.83 25.77
C GLY A 404 -28.36 84.20 27.14
N LEU A 405 -29.03 83.05 27.21
CA LEU A 405 -29.27 82.32 28.47
C LEU A 405 -27.95 81.87 29.10
N ALA A 406 -27.02 81.34 28.30
CA ALA A 406 -25.69 80.96 28.78
C ALA A 406 -24.93 82.14 29.39
N ALA A 407 -25.02 83.33 28.78
CA ALA A 407 -24.41 84.55 29.33
C ALA A 407 -25.06 85.02 30.64
N VAL A 408 -26.38 84.90 30.77
CA VAL A 408 -27.09 85.23 32.03
C VAL A 408 -26.69 84.28 33.15
N LEU A 409 -26.60 82.98 32.87
CA LEU A 409 -26.17 81.97 33.84
C LEU A 409 -24.71 82.17 34.26
N ALA A 410 -23.83 82.55 33.33
CA ALA A 410 -22.43 82.83 33.63
C ALA A 410 -22.24 84.02 34.58
N LYS A 411 -23.10 85.05 34.53
CA LYS A 411 -23.07 86.20 35.45
C LYS A 411 -23.61 85.91 36.86
N LYS A 412 -24.37 84.82 37.02
CA LYS A 412 -24.94 84.40 38.32
C LYS A 412 -24.01 83.48 39.11
N ARG A 413 -22.98 82.93 38.45
CA ARG A 413 -21.89 82.20 39.09
C ARG A 413 -20.83 83.21 39.53
#